data_AF-A0A928FE51-F1
#
_entry.id   AF-A0A928FE51-F1
#
_cell.length_a   1.000
_cell.length_b   1.000
_cell.length_c   1.000
_cell.angle_alpha   90.00
_cell.angle_beta   90.00
_cell.angle_gamma   90.00
#
_symmetry.space_group_name_H-M   'P 1'
#
loop_
_entity.id
_entity.type
_entity.pdbx_description
1 polymer ?
#
loop_
_entity_poly.entity_id
_entity_poly.type
_entity_poly.pdbx_seq_one_letter_code
_entity_poly.pdbx_strand_id
1 'polypeptide(L)'
;MRGRKTIKYAVCAFFVLLFCALITFSAEASVPQKVYLKDGGTGDGSSPSAAVGSFRDAVKLLKHSGGKLIICGKYTVTELVNLSVMGGTSNGNNIITVTSLDGSHDYRETDNAMLCFGDGKESANMILAGKFVFEELNIVTNGTDKARAIICGGYDTVFGEGIVCKKQGDAPYISVIGVSLDDADAQNGSGMLVIRSGTYNDVCAGNRDNGVKGYTTLIIHGGMFEGRVSATSVVGQTEQQGGAELTVYGGVFNGPVGAIGGVDGGFIFVVNGGTFKKSIYALGKHNVIDINGGNMQNLSLLKIADVIVKAPETDEKGETVDEGDDRVNYSVVNINSYDWDVDTLVRKIEGQGVLINKNTEGGQGIETLPALSETMGETDIEPDESLPNESEQIEESKENGRGYFLGTKSRTLTVITLLVAISAVAIVILSYRAVYRKK
;
A
#
# COMPACT_ATOMS: atom_id res chain seq x y z
N MET A 1 -47.34 30.53 35.42
CA MET A 1 -46.27 29.50 35.60
C MET A 1 -45.53 29.14 34.30
N ARG A 2 -45.13 30.11 33.46
CA ARG A 2 -44.37 29.84 32.20
C ARG A 2 -42.91 30.35 32.21
N GLY A 3 -42.50 31.18 33.17
CA GLY A 3 -41.16 31.78 33.22
C GLY A 3 -40.08 31.04 34.02
N ARG A 4 -40.42 30.01 34.82
CA ARG A 4 -39.43 29.29 35.65
C ARG A 4 -38.69 28.16 34.93
N LYS A 5 -39.19 27.69 33.78
CA LYS A 5 -38.55 26.60 33.01
C LYS A 5 -37.42 27.13 32.12
N THR A 6 -37.59 28.30 31.51
CA THR A 6 -36.63 28.90 30.58
C THR A 6 -35.30 29.29 31.24
N ILE A 7 -35.33 29.71 32.52
CA ILE A 7 -34.13 30.09 33.27
C ILE A 7 -33.26 28.88 33.63
N LYS A 8 -33.86 27.70 33.89
CA LYS A 8 -33.11 26.48 34.20
C LYS A 8 -32.34 25.94 32.98
N TYR A 9 -32.91 26.05 31.79
CA TYR A 9 -32.25 25.62 30.55
C TYR A 9 -31.13 26.57 30.12
N ALA A 10 -31.28 27.88 30.35
CA ALA A 10 -30.24 28.85 30.04
C ALA A 10 -28.99 28.68 30.94
N VAL A 11 -29.17 28.38 32.23
CA VAL A 11 -28.05 28.16 33.17
C VAL A 11 -27.33 26.83 32.89
N CYS A 12 -28.06 25.76 32.55
CA CYS A 12 -27.43 24.50 32.12
C CYS A 12 -26.66 24.66 30.78
N ALA A 13 -27.21 25.37 29.80
CA ALA A 13 -26.53 25.61 28.53
C ALA A 13 -25.24 26.42 28.71
N PHE A 14 -25.23 27.41 29.62
CA PHE A 14 -24.05 28.20 29.92
C PHE A 14 -22.95 27.37 30.61
N PHE A 15 -23.29 26.51 31.57
CA PHE A 15 -22.31 25.63 32.22
C PHE A 15 -21.78 24.53 31.30
N VAL A 16 -22.60 23.96 30.42
CA VAL A 16 -22.15 22.97 29.42
C VAL A 16 -21.22 23.62 28.39
N LEU A 17 -21.52 24.83 27.92
CA LEU A 17 -20.65 25.56 27.00
C LEU A 17 -19.33 25.99 27.64
N LEU A 18 -19.35 26.39 28.92
CA LEU A 18 -18.14 26.72 29.68
C LEU A 18 -17.26 25.48 29.93
N PHE A 19 -17.87 24.31 30.18
CA PHE A 19 -17.14 23.05 30.35
C PHE A 19 -16.58 22.52 29.02
N CYS A 20 -17.31 22.69 27.89
CA CYS A 20 -16.79 22.40 26.55
C CYS A 20 -15.64 23.34 26.13
N ALA A 21 -15.66 24.60 26.57
CA ALA A 21 -14.57 25.56 26.33
C ALA A 21 -13.31 25.26 27.18
N LEU A 22 -13.46 24.58 28.32
CA LEU A 22 -12.33 24.17 29.17
C LEU A 22 -11.69 22.84 28.72
N ILE A 23 -12.43 21.97 28.03
CA ILE A 23 -11.89 20.69 27.48
C ILE A 23 -11.15 20.91 26.14
N THR A 24 -11.33 22.07 25.49
CA THR A 24 -10.69 22.38 24.20
C THR A 24 -9.24 22.91 24.32
N PHE A 25 -8.68 23.00 25.53
CA PHE A 25 -7.34 23.56 25.78
C PHE A 25 -6.30 22.56 26.31
N SER A 26 -6.44 21.26 26.03
CA SER A 26 -5.36 20.30 26.34
C SER A 26 -5.16 19.24 25.27
N ALA A 27 -5.05 19.70 24.02
CA ALA A 27 -4.12 19.10 23.09
C ALA A 27 -2.98 20.09 22.93
N GLU A 28 -1.98 20.03 23.82
CA GLU A 28 -0.66 20.53 23.45
C GLU A 28 -0.26 19.72 22.23
N ALA A 29 -0.42 20.33 21.05
CA ALA A 29 0.22 19.84 19.84
C ALA A 29 1.71 19.85 20.17
N SER A 30 2.26 18.70 20.57
CA SER A 30 3.70 18.58 20.73
C SER A 30 4.30 19.01 19.41
N VAL A 31 5.15 20.04 19.44
CA VAL A 31 5.89 20.43 18.25
C VAL A 31 6.62 19.16 17.81
N PRO A 32 6.38 18.63 16.60
CA PRO A 32 6.99 17.39 16.18
C PRO A 32 8.49 17.56 16.32
N GLN A 33 9.14 16.63 17.02
CA GLN A 33 10.57 16.69 17.24
C GLN A 33 11.29 16.82 15.89
N LYS A 34 12.24 17.76 15.80
CA LYS A 34 12.99 18.03 14.56
C LYS A 34 14.44 17.64 14.77
N VAL A 35 15.03 16.99 13.78
CA VAL A 35 16.46 16.68 13.76
C VAL A 35 17.02 17.05 12.39
N TYR A 36 18.08 17.84 12.37
CA TYR A 36 18.70 18.32 11.12
C TYR A 36 19.90 17.44 10.73
N LEU A 37 20.01 17.11 9.44
CA LEU A 37 21.01 16.21 8.87
C LEU A 37 21.67 16.86 7.63
N LYS A 38 23.00 16.73 7.52
CA LYS A 38 23.79 17.04 6.32
C LYS A 38 25.16 16.35 6.38
N ASP A 39 25.84 16.24 5.24
CA ASP A 39 27.21 15.74 5.17
C ASP A 39 28.15 16.55 6.07
N GLY A 40 29.05 15.87 6.78
CA GLY A 40 30.04 16.49 7.66
C GLY A 40 29.48 17.11 8.95
N GLY A 41 28.18 16.96 9.24
CA GLY A 41 27.58 17.41 10.50
C GLY A 41 28.18 16.71 11.73
N THR A 42 28.42 17.47 12.80
CA THR A 42 28.96 16.95 14.07
C THR A 42 28.19 17.47 15.29
N GLY A 43 27.07 18.15 15.08
CA GLY A 43 26.26 18.72 16.15
C GLY A 43 25.29 17.72 16.77
N ASP A 44 24.32 18.22 17.52
CA ASP A 44 23.30 17.45 18.24
C ASP A 44 21.97 17.30 17.47
N GLY A 45 21.89 17.89 16.28
CA GLY A 45 20.71 17.87 15.42
C GLY A 45 19.62 18.87 15.82
N SER A 46 19.87 19.79 16.75
CA SER A 46 18.87 20.76 17.23
C SER A 46 18.58 21.93 16.26
N SER A 47 19.50 22.20 15.33
CA SER A 47 19.38 23.28 14.33
C SER A 47 20.16 22.94 13.05
N PRO A 48 19.95 23.66 11.94
CA PRO A 48 20.73 23.46 10.70
C PRO A 48 22.24 23.68 10.88
N SER A 49 22.60 24.61 11.78
CA SER A 49 24.00 24.89 12.12
C SER A 49 24.62 23.82 13.02
N ALA A 50 23.78 23.10 13.78
CA ALA A 50 24.16 22.00 14.66
C ALA A 50 23.70 20.64 14.10
N ALA A 51 23.60 20.49 12.78
CA ALA A 51 23.14 19.26 12.14
C ALA A 51 24.03 18.05 12.50
N VAL A 52 23.42 16.87 12.60
CA VAL A 52 24.16 15.61 12.69
C VAL A 52 24.67 15.17 11.31
N GLY A 53 25.69 14.30 11.29
CA GLY A 53 26.34 13.83 10.06
C GLY A 53 25.92 12.44 9.58
N SER A 54 24.97 11.80 10.25
CA SER A 54 24.63 10.38 10.06
C SER A 54 23.12 10.18 10.14
N PHE A 55 22.55 9.55 9.09
CA PHE A 55 21.12 9.22 9.06
C PHE A 55 20.74 8.33 10.24
N ARG A 56 21.60 7.38 10.59
CA ARG A 56 21.40 6.49 11.73
C ARG A 56 21.30 7.27 13.04
N ASP A 57 22.18 8.23 13.26
CA ASP A 57 22.17 9.02 14.50
C ASP A 57 20.99 9.99 14.53
N ALA A 58 20.60 10.51 13.39
CA ALA A 58 19.40 11.34 13.27
C ALA A 58 18.13 10.55 13.64
N VAL A 59 17.99 9.32 13.13
CA VAL A 59 16.90 8.42 13.51
C VAL A 59 16.98 8.03 14.99
N LYS A 60 18.18 7.84 15.57
CA LYS A 60 18.34 7.57 17.01
C LYS A 60 17.84 8.72 17.88
N LEU A 61 17.95 9.97 17.42
CA LEU A 61 17.46 11.13 18.15
C LEU A 61 15.92 11.20 18.10
N LEU A 62 15.29 10.81 16.99
CA LEU A 62 13.83 10.82 16.82
C LEU A 62 13.10 9.62 17.47
N LYS A 63 13.70 8.42 17.42
CA LYS A 63 13.20 7.12 17.96
C LYS A 63 11.71 7.07 18.29
N HIS A 64 11.38 7.04 19.59
CA HIS A 64 10.06 6.68 20.11
C HIS A 64 9.05 7.84 20.05
N SER A 65 9.50 9.03 19.65
CA SER A 65 8.66 10.21 19.50
C SER A 65 8.25 10.42 18.04
N GLY A 66 8.92 9.77 17.08
CA GLY A 66 8.79 10.10 15.66
C GLY A 66 9.26 11.53 15.40
N GLY A 67 8.68 12.17 14.38
CA GLY A 67 8.94 13.58 14.08
C GLY A 67 9.55 13.81 12.70
N LYS A 68 10.26 14.92 12.53
CA LYS A 68 10.84 15.34 11.26
C LYS A 68 12.36 15.19 11.25
N LEU A 69 12.86 14.43 10.29
CA LEU A 69 14.26 14.41 9.88
C LEU A 69 14.43 15.40 8.72
N ILE A 70 15.09 16.53 8.99
CA ILE A 70 15.25 17.62 8.03
C ILE A 70 16.61 17.51 7.35
N ILE A 71 16.61 17.20 6.06
CA ILE A 71 17.80 17.29 5.20
C ILE A 71 18.05 18.76 4.89
N CYS A 72 19.02 19.36 5.58
CA CYS A 72 19.30 20.81 5.57
C CYS A 72 20.52 21.20 4.72
N GLY A 73 20.95 20.28 3.86
CA GLY A 73 22.07 20.41 2.93
C GLY A 73 22.22 19.09 2.17
N LYS A 74 23.29 18.92 1.41
CA LYS A 74 23.58 17.62 0.78
C LYS A 74 23.81 16.56 1.88
N TYR A 75 23.18 15.40 1.77
CA TYR A 75 23.50 14.20 2.54
C TYR A 75 23.74 13.03 1.59
N THR A 76 24.89 12.36 1.70
CA THR A 76 25.33 11.33 0.77
C THR A 76 25.34 9.95 1.42
N VAL A 77 24.50 9.06 0.92
CA VAL A 77 24.55 7.62 1.17
C VAL A 77 25.66 7.02 0.32
N THR A 78 26.85 6.83 0.92
CA THR A 78 28.03 6.26 0.24
C THR A 78 28.17 4.75 0.45
N GLU A 79 27.54 4.23 1.50
CA GLU A 79 27.50 2.81 1.87
C GLU A 79 26.11 2.43 2.39
N LEU A 80 25.93 1.16 2.74
CA LEU A 80 24.65 0.65 3.22
C LEU A 80 24.27 1.33 4.55
N VAL A 81 23.18 2.13 4.52
CA VAL A 81 22.53 2.61 5.74
C VAL A 81 21.52 1.56 6.17
N ASN A 82 21.90 0.70 7.11
CA ASN A 82 21.00 -0.32 7.64
C ASN A 82 20.43 0.07 9.01
N LEU A 83 19.14 0.35 9.09
CA LEU A 83 18.44 0.65 10.35
C LEU A 83 17.92 -0.61 11.06
N SER A 84 17.80 -1.77 10.40
CA SER A 84 17.24 -2.99 11.00
C SER A 84 18.15 -3.60 12.08
N VAL A 85 19.46 -3.40 11.98
CA VAL A 85 20.45 -3.88 12.96
C VAL A 85 20.57 -2.97 14.19
N MET A 86 19.75 -1.92 14.28
CA MET A 86 19.64 -1.12 15.49
C MET A 86 18.78 -1.90 16.50
N GLY A 87 19.39 -2.77 17.30
CA GLY A 87 18.71 -3.73 18.20
C GLY A 87 17.47 -3.17 18.92
N GLY A 88 16.29 -3.70 18.59
CA GLY A 88 15.00 -3.32 19.18
C GLY A 88 14.44 -1.96 18.73
N THR A 89 14.99 -1.37 17.67
CA THR A 89 14.79 0.04 17.29
C THR A 89 14.09 0.20 15.95
N SER A 90 12.99 -0.53 15.72
CA SER A 90 11.99 0.06 14.83
C SER A 90 11.47 1.32 15.53
N ASN A 91 11.10 2.37 14.79
CA ASN A 91 10.38 3.50 15.39
C ASN A 91 8.97 3.11 15.91
N GLY A 92 8.64 1.80 15.91
CA GLY A 92 7.37 1.25 16.32
C GLY A 92 6.27 1.70 15.37
N ASN A 93 5.21 2.27 15.94
CA ASN A 93 4.13 2.90 15.18
C ASN A 93 4.36 4.40 14.95
N ASN A 94 5.46 4.97 15.46
CA ASN A 94 5.74 6.39 15.28
C ASN A 94 6.27 6.65 13.87
N ILE A 95 5.87 7.77 13.29
CA ILE A 95 6.23 8.11 11.92
C ILE A 95 7.42 9.06 11.95
N ILE A 96 8.45 8.74 11.19
CA ILE A 96 9.54 9.68 10.87
C ILE A 96 9.28 10.24 9.47
N THR A 97 9.13 11.56 9.39
CA THR A 97 9.02 12.28 8.12
C THR A 97 10.39 12.80 7.72
N VAL A 98 10.92 12.32 6.60
CA VAL A 98 12.16 12.80 5.98
C VAL A 98 11.78 13.88 4.98
N THR A 99 12.32 15.08 5.16
CA THR A 99 11.96 16.24 4.34
C THR A 99 13.10 17.24 4.23
N SER A 100 13.06 18.15 3.25
CA SER A 100 13.90 19.35 3.21
C SER A 100 13.12 20.64 3.51
N LEU A 101 11.85 20.54 3.90
CA LEU A 101 11.01 21.68 4.26
C LEU A 101 10.85 21.80 5.79
N ASP A 102 11.23 22.94 6.34
CA ASP A 102 10.97 23.31 7.73
C ASP A 102 10.07 24.55 7.84
N GLY A 103 8.78 24.32 8.07
CA GLY A 103 7.79 25.40 8.05
C GLY A 103 7.70 26.00 6.64
N SER A 104 8.07 27.27 6.50
CA SER A 104 8.15 27.96 5.20
C SER A 104 9.56 27.98 4.60
N HIS A 105 10.55 27.38 5.27
CA HIS A 105 11.94 27.40 4.81
C HIS A 105 12.27 26.11 4.07
N ASP A 106 12.57 26.22 2.77
CA ASP A 106 12.91 25.09 1.91
C ASP A 106 14.42 25.01 1.67
N TYR A 107 15.09 24.05 2.32
CA TYR A 107 16.53 23.86 2.21
C TYR A 107 16.96 23.40 0.81
N ARG A 108 16.04 22.92 -0.05
CA ARG A 108 16.35 22.60 -1.45
C ARG A 108 16.73 23.85 -2.23
N GLU A 109 16.09 24.97 -1.91
CA GLU A 109 16.28 26.25 -2.59
C GLU A 109 17.45 27.04 -2.01
N THR A 110 17.61 27.04 -0.69
CA THR A 110 18.59 27.89 0.00
C THR A 110 19.96 27.23 0.18
N ASP A 111 19.98 25.92 0.38
CA ASP A 111 21.18 25.17 0.78
C ASP A 111 21.47 23.97 -0.14
N ASN A 112 20.78 23.92 -1.29
CA ASN A 112 20.89 22.84 -2.27
C ASN A 112 20.71 21.46 -1.62
N ALA A 113 19.76 21.36 -0.67
CA ALA A 113 19.53 20.14 0.07
C ALA A 113 19.07 19.00 -0.85
N MET A 114 19.68 17.84 -0.63
CA MET A 114 19.43 16.64 -1.41
C MET A 114 19.85 15.38 -0.65
N LEU A 115 19.08 14.31 -0.84
CA LEU A 115 19.43 12.96 -0.43
C LEU A 115 20.11 12.27 -1.62
N CYS A 116 21.43 12.15 -1.56
CA CYS A 116 22.25 11.56 -2.62
C CYS A 116 22.52 10.09 -2.35
N PHE A 117 22.36 9.24 -3.36
CA PHE A 117 22.76 7.84 -3.35
C PHE A 117 23.96 7.66 -4.28
N GLY A 118 25.08 7.25 -3.70
CA GLY A 118 26.32 6.97 -4.40
C GLY A 118 27.24 8.17 -4.57
N ASP A 119 28.52 7.85 -4.61
CA ASP A 119 29.67 8.71 -4.91
C ASP A 119 30.75 7.94 -5.72
N GLY A 120 30.41 6.75 -6.24
CA GLY A 120 31.34 5.81 -6.91
C GLY A 120 31.46 4.43 -6.27
N LYS A 121 30.88 4.19 -5.08
CA LYS A 121 30.92 2.89 -4.37
C LYS A 121 29.74 1.97 -4.68
N GLU A 122 29.92 0.66 -4.56
CA GLU A 122 28.98 -0.36 -5.03
C GLU A 122 27.74 -0.61 -4.14
N SER A 123 27.65 -0.08 -2.91
CA SER A 123 26.62 -0.49 -1.93
C SER A 123 25.79 0.64 -1.30
N ALA A 124 25.54 1.73 -2.03
CA ALA A 124 24.72 2.86 -1.58
C ALA A 124 23.21 2.55 -1.55
N ASN A 125 22.77 1.73 -0.60
CA ASN A 125 21.35 1.43 -0.34
C ASN A 125 20.96 1.89 1.07
N MET A 126 19.66 2.06 1.30
CA MET A 126 19.11 2.35 2.62
C MET A 126 18.07 1.29 3.00
N ILE A 127 18.19 0.68 4.17
CA ILE A 127 17.21 -0.24 4.74
C ILE A 127 16.59 0.43 5.96
N LEU A 128 15.27 0.62 5.89
CA LEU A 128 14.48 1.26 6.93
C LEU A 128 14.09 0.26 8.03
N ALA A 129 13.76 0.80 9.21
CA ALA A 129 13.22 0.04 10.32
C ALA A 129 12.12 0.86 11.00
N GLY A 130 10.87 0.60 10.61
CA GLY A 130 9.70 1.33 11.06
C GLY A 130 9.04 2.19 9.98
N LYS A 131 8.03 2.98 10.37
CA LYS A 131 7.20 3.75 9.42
C LYS A 131 7.86 5.06 9.01
N PHE A 132 7.95 5.31 7.71
CA PHE A 132 8.55 6.52 7.16
C PHE A 132 7.62 7.24 6.18
N VAL A 133 7.72 8.56 6.16
CA VAL A 133 7.17 9.41 5.11
C VAL A 133 8.34 10.18 4.51
N PHE A 134 8.49 10.15 3.19
CA PHE A 134 9.41 11.01 2.45
C PHE A 134 8.57 12.08 1.75
N GLU A 135 8.87 13.36 1.92
CA GLU A 135 8.13 14.45 1.27
C GLU A 135 9.01 15.69 1.11
N GLU A 136 8.77 16.47 0.05
CA GLU A 136 9.50 17.72 -0.21
C GLU A 136 11.04 17.50 -0.23
N LEU A 137 11.50 16.61 -1.10
CA LEU A 137 12.90 16.18 -1.18
C LEU A 137 13.42 16.22 -2.62
N ASN A 138 14.71 16.55 -2.77
CA ASN A 138 15.48 16.15 -3.94
C ASN A 138 16.18 14.82 -3.65
N ILE A 139 15.89 13.78 -4.42
CA ILE A 139 16.60 12.50 -4.35
C ILE A 139 17.47 12.37 -5.60
N VAL A 140 18.78 12.15 -5.41
CA VAL A 140 19.74 12.11 -6.52
C VAL A 140 20.49 10.80 -6.50
N THR A 141 20.47 10.05 -7.60
CA THR A 141 21.35 8.89 -7.80
C THR A 141 22.57 9.29 -8.62
N ASN A 142 23.77 8.95 -8.14
CA ASN A 142 25.04 9.25 -8.81
C ASN A 142 25.79 7.98 -9.18
N GLY A 143 26.65 8.09 -10.20
CA GLY A 143 27.70 7.11 -10.48
C GLY A 143 27.33 6.12 -11.59
N THR A 144 27.52 4.84 -11.29
CA THR A 144 27.46 3.69 -12.21
C THR A 144 26.04 3.29 -12.60
N ASP A 145 25.91 2.43 -13.62
CA ASP A 145 24.67 1.76 -14.09
C ASP A 145 23.94 0.90 -13.03
N LYS A 146 24.55 0.67 -11.86
CA LYS A 146 23.95 -0.11 -10.77
C LYS A 146 22.77 0.60 -10.09
N ALA A 147 21.64 -0.10 -10.02
CA ALA A 147 20.45 0.34 -9.29
C ALA A 147 20.70 0.51 -7.79
N ARG A 148 20.17 1.61 -7.23
CA ARG A 148 20.17 1.94 -5.81
C ARG A 148 18.76 1.86 -5.27
N ALA A 149 18.61 1.52 -4.01
CA ALA A 149 17.29 1.34 -3.42
C ALA A 149 17.13 1.95 -2.03
N ILE A 150 15.93 2.45 -1.78
CA ILE A 150 15.36 2.59 -0.44
C ILE A 150 14.49 1.34 -0.21
N ILE A 151 14.82 0.60 0.84
CA ILE A 151 14.22 -0.68 1.21
C ILE A 151 13.42 -0.45 2.49
N CYS A 152 12.11 -0.59 2.43
CA CYS A 152 11.18 -0.22 3.49
C CYS A 152 11.10 -1.26 4.62
N GLY A 153 11.70 -2.44 4.46
CA GLY A 153 11.83 -3.43 5.54
C GLY A 153 10.51 -4.08 5.96
N GLY A 154 9.47 -4.03 5.13
CA GLY A 154 8.13 -4.51 5.47
C GLY A 154 7.38 -3.56 6.40
N TYR A 155 7.67 -2.26 6.35
CA TYR A 155 6.93 -1.25 7.11
C TYR A 155 6.17 -0.30 6.21
N ASP A 156 5.02 0.17 6.69
CA ASP A 156 4.22 1.20 6.00
C ASP A 156 5.10 2.41 5.67
N THR A 157 5.24 2.69 4.38
CA THR A 157 6.09 3.78 3.90
C THR A 157 5.35 4.58 2.84
N VAL A 158 5.45 5.91 2.95
CA VAL A 158 4.85 6.84 2.00
C VAL A 158 5.95 7.66 1.34
N PHE A 159 5.98 7.67 0.01
CA PHE A 159 6.68 8.66 -0.79
C PHE A 159 5.64 9.70 -1.21
N GLY A 160 5.59 10.78 -0.44
CA GLY A 160 4.59 11.84 -0.50
C GLY A 160 4.79 12.83 -1.64
N GLU A 161 4.29 14.04 -1.45
CA GLU A 161 4.34 15.12 -2.44
C GLU A 161 5.73 15.78 -2.48
N GLY A 162 5.98 16.55 -3.54
CA GLY A 162 7.18 17.38 -3.66
C GLY A 162 8.50 16.61 -3.78
N ILE A 163 8.46 15.31 -4.11
CA ILE A 163 9.67 14.53 -4.37
C ILE A 163 10.11 14.77 -5.82
N VAL A 164 11.36 15.19 -5.98
CA VAL A 164 12.01 15.32 -7.28
C VAL A 164 13.19 14.37 -7.31
N CYS A 165 13.11 13.36 -8.19
CA CYS A 165 14.20 12.42 -8.39
C CYS A 165 15.04 12.83 -9.60
N LYS A 166 16.36 12.78 -9.45
CA LYS A 166 17.33 13.04 -10.52
C LYS A 166 18.34 11.91 -10.56
N LYS A 167 18.87 11.65 -11.75
CA LYS A 167 20.03 10.79 -11.96
C LYS A 167 21.18 11.59 -12.54
N GLN A 168 22.41 11.19 -12.25
CA GLN A 168 23.63 11.72 -12.86
C GLN A 168 24.37 10.63 -13.62
N GLY A 169 24.82 10.95 -14.83
CA GLY A 169 25.47 9.97 -15.71
C GLY A 169 24.51 8.86 -16.13
N ASP A 170 25.03 7.63 -16.17
CA ASP A 170 24.29 6.44 -16.59
C ASP A 170 23.53 5.76 -15.43
N ALA A 171 23.61 6.31 -14.22
CA ALA A 171 22.90 5.76 -13.08
C ALA A 171 21.38 5.70 -13.35
N PRO A 172 20.69 4.62 -13.00
CA PRO A 172 19.22 4.61 -13.01
C PRO A 172 18.69 5.56 -11.92
N TYR A 173 17.41 5.93 -12.03
CA TYR A 173 16.71 6.59 -10.92
C TYR A 173 16.70 5.69 -9.67
N ILE A 174 16.36 6.26 -8.52
CA ILE A 174 16.23 5.50 -7.27
C ILE A 174 15.11 4.45 -7.42
N SER A 175 15.35 3.23 -6.93
CA SER A 175 14.32 2.21 -6.76
C SER A 175 13.74 2.22 -5.34
N VAL A 176 12.51 1.75 -5.20
CA VAL A 176 11.84 1.60 -3.90
C VAL A 176 11.36 0.16 -3.75
N ILE A 177 11.73 -0.47 -2.63
CA ILE A 177 11.51 -1.89 -2.37
C ILE A 177 10.78 -2.02 -1.03
N GLY A 178 9.58 -2.59 -1.01
CA GLY A 178 8.71 -2.57 0.17
C GLY A 178 9.18 -3.49 1.29
N VAL A 179 9.69 -4.68 0.97
CA VAL A 179 10.13 -5.67 1.98
C VAL A 179 11.66 -5.74 2.06
N SER A 180 12.32 -6.50 1.19
CA SER A 180 13.77 -6.70 1.21
C SER A 180 14.35 -6.86 -0.20
N LEU A 181 15.68 -6.86 -0.33
CA LEU A 181 16.32 -7.18 -1.61
C LEU A 181 16.27 -8.68 -1.89
N ASP A 182 16.78 -9.51 -0.97
CA ASP A 182 17.05 -10.93 -1.20
C ASP A 182 16.97 -11.75 0.10
N ASP A 183 16.29 -11.26 1.13
CA ASP A 183 16.32 -11.90 2.44
C ASP A 183 15.21 -12.95 2.58
N ALA A 184 15.62 -14.23 2.62
CA ALA A 184 14.73 -15.37 2.84
C ALA A 184 14.03 -15.33 4.21
N ASP A 185 14.63 -14.68 5.22
CA ASP A 185 14.02 -14.51 6.54
C ASP A 185 13.00 -13.34 6.56
N ALA A 186 13.11 -12.40 5.61
CA ALA A 186 12.12 -11.34 5.39
C ALA A 186 10.87 -11.81 4.64
N GLN A 187 10.78 -13.10 4.29
CA GLN A 187 9.63 -13.69 3.62
C GLN A 187 8.32 -13.51 4.39
N ASN A 188 8.32 -13.35 5.72
CA ASN A 188 7.07 -13.10 6.47
C ASN A 188 6.64 -11.61 6.48
N GLY A 189 7.34 -10.74 5.74
CA GLY A 189 7.02 -9.32 5.69
C GLY A 189 5.65 -9.06 5.07
N SER A 190 4.87 -8.18 5.70
CA SER A 190 3.71 -7.53 5.11
C SER A 190 3.99 -6.05 5.09
N GLY A 191 3.47 -5.29 4.12
CA GLY A 191 3.75 -3.86 4.10
C GLY A 191 2.92 -3.10 3.09
N MET A 192 2.56 -1.87 3.45
CA MET A 192 1.93 -0.92 2.55
C MET A 192 2.95 0.10 2.04
N LEU A 193 3.07 0.19 0.72
CA LEU A 193 3.86 1.22 0.06
C LEU A 193 2.92 2.16 -0.69
N VAL A 194 3.06 3.47 -0.44
CA VAL A 194 2.29 4.52 -1.13
C VAL A 194 3.24 5.44 -1.88
N ILE A 195 3.00 5.66 -3.18
CA ILE A 195 3.74 6.61 -4.01
C ILE A 195 2.77 7.72 -4.48
N ARG A 196 3.11 8.97 -4.19
CA ARG A 196 2.34 10.15 -4.62
C ARG A 196 3.02 10.96 -5.71
N SER A 197 4.34 11.16 -5.59
CA SER A 197 5.13 11.94 -6.54
C SER A 197 6.52 11.32 -6.73
N GLY A 198 7.33 11.88 -7.63
CA GLY A 198 8.71 11.44 -7.90
C GLY A 198 8.92 10.73 -9.24
N THR A 199 10.17 10.37 -9.50
CA THR A 199 10.56 9.55 -10.66
C THR A 199 11.42 8.39 -10.19
N TYR A 200 11.02 7.17 -10.52
CA TYR A 200 11.62 5.96 -9.97
C TYR A 200 12.11 5.04 -11.09
N ASN A 201 13.15 4.26 -10.78
CA ASN A 201 13.55 3.16 -11.64
C ASN A 201 12.59 1.99 -11.45
N ASP A 202 12.78 1.16 -10.42
CA ASP A 202 11.83 0.10 -10.08
C ASP A 202 11.11 0.43 -8.77
N VAL A 203 9.83 0.07 -8.69
CA VAL A 203 9.04 0.13 -7.46
C VAL A 203 8.44 -1.24 -7.22
N CYS A 204 8.68 -1.85 -6.06
CA CYS A 204 8.00 -3.07 -5.66
C CYS A 204 7.51 -2.99 -4.22
N ALA A 205 6.29 -3.47 -3.95
CA ALA A 205 5.83 -3.59 -2.56
C ALA A 205 6.35 -4.86 -1.87
N GLY A 206 6.69 -5.89 -2.64
CA GLY A 206 7.33 -7.11 -2.13
C GLY A 206 8.85 -7.01 -2.03
N ASN A 207 9.49 -8.17 -2.10
CA ASN A 207 10.93 -8.35 -2.18
C ASN A 207 11.43 -8.06 -3.61
N ARG A 208 12.70 -7.69 -3.81
CA ARG A 208 13.22 -7.48 -5.16
C ARG A 208 13.36 -8.80 -5.92
N ASP A 209 14.06 -9.76 -5.32
CA ASP A 209 14.58 -10.95 -6.02
C ASP A 209 13.85 -12.27 -5.66
N ASN A 210 13.02 -12.27 -4.59
CA ASN A 210 12.28 -13.45 -4.12
C ASN A 210 10.80 -13.14 -3.86
N GLY A 211 9.96 -14.17 -3.67
CA GLY A 211 8.58 -14.03 -3.21
C GLY A 211 8.48 -13.62 -1.74
N VAL A 212 7.29 -13.20 -1.33
CA VAL A 212 6.92 -12.85 0.05
C VAL A 212 5.76 -13.77 0.49
N LYS A 213 5.70 -14.13 1.77
CA LYS A 213 4.63 -14.92 2.40
C LYS A 213 3.56 -14.05 3.05
N GLY A 214 3.93 -12.84 3.48
CA GLY A 214 2.99 -11.84 3.97
C GLY A 214 2.23 -11.13 2.85
N TYR A 215 1.27 -10.29 3.25
CA TYR A 215 0.40 -9.55 2.35
C TYR A 215 0.99 -8.18 2.00
N THR A 216 1.05 -7.83 0.72
CA THR A 216 1.64 -6.58 0.25
C THR A 216 0.60 -5.67 -0.40
N THR A 217 0.68 -4.37 -0.11
CA THR A 217 -0.20 -3.36 -0.73
C THR A 217 0.66 -2.29 -1.38
N LEU A 218 0.41 -2.01 -2.65
CA LEU A 218 0.99 -0.90 -3.39
C LEU A 218 -0.11 0.07 -3.84
N ILE A 219 0.00 1.34 -3.44
CA ILE A 219 -0.92 2.39 -3.85
C ILE A 219 -0.15 3.49 -4.59
N ILE A 220 -0.53 3.74 -5.84
CA ILE A 220 0.09 4.77 -6.69
C ILE A 220 -0.92 5.88 -6.96
N HIS A 221 -0.65 7.08 -6.48
CA HIS A 221 -1.42 8.28 -6.83
C HIS A 221 -0.83 9.03 -8.03
N GLY A 222 0.49 8.98 -8.21
CA GLY A 222 1.20 9.73 -9.25
C GLY A 222 2.67 9.37 -9.33
N GLY A 223 3.40 10.09 -10.17
CA GLY A 223 4.84 9.88 -10.43
C GLY A 223 5.14 9.34 -11.83
N MET A 224 6.43 9.16 -12.10
CA MET A 224 6.94 8.57 -13.34
C MET A 224 7.81 7.35 -13.02
N PHE A 225 7.60 6.25 -13.75
CA PHE A 225 8.26 4.98 -13.49
C PHE A 225 8.96 4.51 -14.75
N GLU A 226 10.30 4.56 -14.75
CA GLU A 226 11.13 4.16 -15.90
C GLU A 226 11.22 2.64 -16.05
N GLY A 227 11.30 1.93 -14.93
CA GLY A 227 11.35 0.49 -14.83
C GLY A 227 10.01 -0.11 -14.38
N ARG A 228 10.10 -1.20 -13.61
CA ARG A 228 8.95 -2.04 -13.25
C ARG A 228 8.20 -1.47 -12.06
N VAL A 229 6.88 -1.63 -12.04
CA VAL A 229 6.03 -1.38 -10.86
C VAL A 229 5.34 -2.69 -10.48
N SER A 230 5.65 -3.24 -9.33
CA SER A 230 5.12 -4.54 -8.90
C SER A 230 4.51 -4.52 -7.52
N ALA A 231 3.31 -5.08 -7.33
CA ALA A 231 2.83 -5.36 -5.97
C ALA A 231 3.56 -6.54 -5.32
N THR A 232 4.21 -7.37 -6.14
CA THR A 232 5.00 -8.54 -5.72
C THR A 232 6.49 -8.24 -5.86
N SER A 233 7.30 -9.23 -6.29
CA SER A 233 8.68 -9.01 -6.71
C SER A 233 8.81 -8.39 -8.10
N VAL A 234 9.98 -7.79 -8.36
CA VAL A 234 10.36 -7.21 -9.66
C VAL A 234 11.39 -8.04 -10.42
N VAL A 235 12.00 -9.04 -9.77
CA VAL A 235 12.96 -9.99 -10.33
C VAL A 235 12.60 -11.40 -9.84
N GLY A 236 12.65 -12.39 -10.73
CA GLY A 236 12.51 -13.80 -10.35
C GLY A 236 11.10 -14.40 -10.55
N GLN A 237 11.10 -15.73 -10.78
CA GLN A 237 9.95 -16.62 -11.00
C GLN A 237 9.36 -17.17 -9.69
N THR A 238 9.73 -16.60 -8.55
CA THR A 238 9.29 -17.10 -7.24
C THR A 238 7.96 -16.46 -6.90
N GLU A 239 6.92 -17.28 -6.91
CA GLU A 239 5.57 -16.89 -6.54
C GLU A 239 5.55 -16.32 -5.12
N GLN A 240 4.88 -15.18 -4.98
CA GLN A 240 4.53 -14.64 -3.68
C GLN A 240 3.43 -15.53 -3.07
N GLN A 241 3.69 -16.15 -1.92
CA GLN A 241 2.71 -17.02 -1.25
C GLN A 241 1.57 -16.21 -0.64
N GLY A 242 1.86 -15.03 -0.09
CA GLY A 242 0.83 -14.12 0.43
C GLY A 242 0.13 -13.35 -0.68
N GLY A 243 -1.09 -12.88 -0.42
CA GLY A 243 -1.83 -12.06 -1.39
C GLY A 243 -1.18 -10.69 -1.65
N ALA A 244 -1.57 -10.06 -2.75
CA ALA A 244 -1.06 -8.75 -3.15
C ALA A 244 -2.19 -7.82 -3.63
N GLU A 245 -2.04 -6.54 -3.34
CA GLU A 245 -2.93 -5.48 -3.80
C GLU A 245 -2.14 -4.40 -4.54
N LEU A 246 -2.63 -4.01 -5.71
CA LEU A 246 -2.18 -2.83 -6.45
C LEU A 246 -3.37 -1.92 -6.73
N THR A 247 -3.29 -0.66 -6.32
CA THR A 247 -4.25 0.37 -6.73
C THR A 247 -3.54 1.53 -7.40
N VAL A 248 -3.97 1.90 -8.61
CA VAL A 248 -3.39 3.00 -9.39
C VAL A 248 -4.45 4.06 -9.66
N TYR A 249 -4.22 5.27 -9.16
CA TYR A 249 -5.05 6.46 -9.45
C TYR A 249 -4.43 7.36 -10.53
N GLY A 250 -3.12 7.29 -10.76
CA GLY A 250 -2.40 8.19 -11.67
C GLY A 250 -0.94 7.79 -11.88
N GLY A 251 -0.22 8.59 -12.68
CA GLY A 251 1.20 8.39 -12.98
C GLY A 251 1.47 7.97 -14.43
N VAL A 252 2.76 7.86 -14.78
CA VAL A 252 3.24 7.45 -16.11
C VAL A 252 4.16 6.25 -15.97
N PHE A 253 3.76 5.12 -16.57
CA PHE A 253 4.45 3.84 -16.47
C PHE A 253 5.15 3.53 -17.80
N ASN A 254 6.46 3.73 -17.83
CA ASN A 254 7.31 3.44 -19.00
C ASN A 254 7.78 1.97 -19.02
N GLY A 255 7.72 1.28 -17.87
CA GLY A 255 7.92 -0.17 -17.74
C GLY A 255 6.64 -0.93 -17.35
N PRO A 256 6.74 -2.26 -17.16
CA PRO A 256 5.59 -3.11 -16.88
C PRO A 256 5.03 -2.91 -15.46
N VAL A 257 3.73 -3.19 -15.28
CA VAL A 257 2.99 -2.95 -14.04
C VAL A 257 2.20 -4.19 -13.59
N GLY A 258 2.17 -4.54 -12.30
CA GLY A 258 1.22 -5.51 -11.75
C GLY A 258 1.84 -6.55 -10.81
N ALA A 259 1.42 -7.81 -10.88
CA ALA A 259 2.05 -8.93 -10.17
C ALA A 259 3.01 -9.64 -11.14
N ILE A 260 4.28 -9.19 -11.18
CA ILE A 260 5.27 -9.64 -12.18
C ILE A 260 5.97 -10.95 -11.75
N GLY A 261 6.01 -11.25 -10.44
CA GLY A 261 6.69 -12.43 -9.91
C GLY A 261 5.81 -13.68 -9.77
N GLY A 262 4.50 -13.57 -10.01
CA GLY A 262 3.53 -14.58 -9.60
C GLY A 262 2.98 -14.32 -8.19
N VAL A 263 1.71 -14.65 -7.96
CA VAL A 263 1.10 -14.68 -6.62
C VAL A 263 0.27 -15.97 -6.46
N ASP A 264 0.40 -16.66 -5.33
CA ASP A 264 -0.44 -17.81 -4.97
C ASP A 264 -1.64 -17.35 -4.13
N GLY A 265 -1.43 -16.37 -3.25
CA GLY A 265 -2.45 -15.87 -2.31
C GLY A 265 -3.52 -14.94 -2.90
N GLY A 266 -3.62 -14.80 -4.22
CA GLY A 266 -4.54 -13.89 -4.90
C GLY A 266 -3.97 -12.48 -5.14
N PHE A 267 -4.29 -11.90 -6.30
CA PHE A 267 -3.89 -10.55 -6.68
C PHE A 267 -5.12 -9.69 -6.95
N ILE A 268 -5.20 -8.53 -6.30
CA ILE A 268 -6.21 -7.52 -6.62
C ILE A 268 -5.51 -6.35 -7.30
N PHE A 269 -5.92 -6.02 -8.53
CA PHE A 269 -5.43 -4.86 -9.26
C PHE A 269 -6.57 -3.92 -9.65
N VAL A 270 -6.63 -2.74 -9.02
CA VAL A 270 -7.56 -1.67 -9.38
C VAL A 270 -6.84 -0.57 -10.15
N VAL A 271 -7.28 -0.28 -11.38
CA VAL A 271 -6.81 0.81 -12.23
C VAL A 271 -7.89 1.88 -12.34
N ASN A 272 -7.70 3.00 -11.66
CA ASN A 272 -8.59 4.17 -11.71
C ASN A 272 -8.02 5.29 -12.61
N GLY A 273 -6.74 5.23 -13.00
CA GLY A 273 -6.11 6.25 -13.83
C GLY A 273 -4.65 5.93 -14.20
N GLY A 274 -3.95 6.91 -14.76
CA GLY A 274 -2.55 6.80 -15.17
C GLY A 274 -2.35 6.55 -16.67
N THR A 275 -1.09 6.51 -17.12
CA THR A 275 -0.70 6.23 -18.51
C THR A 275 0.26 5.05 -18.56
N PHE A 276 -0.14 3.97 -19.23
CA PHE A 276 0.60 2.72 -19.32
C PHE A 276 1.18 2.54 -20.72
N LYS A 277 2.51 2.49 -20.82
CA LYS A 277 3.22 2.32 -22.10
C LYS A 277 3.70 0.89 -22.34
N LYS A 278 3.67 0.04 -21.30
CA LYS A 278 4.11 -1.36 -21.30
C LYS A 278 3.14 -2.24 -20.52
N SER A 279 3.40 -3.54 -20.55
CA SER A 279 2.47 -4.60 -20.15
C SER A 279 1.95 -4.48 -18.73
N ILE A 280 0.67 -4.82 -18.56
CA ILE A 280 0.11 -5.18 -17.26
C ILE A 280 0.27 -6.69 -17.07
N TYR A 281 0.82 -7.07 -15.92
CA TYR A 281 1.00 -8.45 -15.52
C TYR A 281 0.09 -8.79 -14.34
N ALA A 282 -0.63 -9.89 -14.46
CA ALA A 282 -1.28 -10.56 -13.34
C ALA A 282 -0.89 -12.02 -13.44
N LEU A 283 0.33 -12.30 -12.99
CA LEU A 283 0.85 -13.66 -12.95
C LEU A 283 0.46 -14.22 -11.58
N GLY A 284 -0.13 -15.42 -11.55
CA GLY A 284 -0.59 -16.05 -10.31
C GLY A 284 -2.03 -16.53 -10.37
N LYS A 285 -2.54 -17.00 -9.23
CA LYS A 285 -3.88 -17.56 -9.07
C LYS A 285 -4.85 -16.52 -8.50
N HIS A 286 -6.14 -16.72 -8.77
CA HIS A 286 -7.23 -15.94 -8.18
C HIS A 286 -7.09 -14.42 -8.37
N ASN A 287 -6.72 -13.98 -9.57
CA ASN A 287 -6.54 -12.57 -9.85
C ASN A 287 -7.89 -11.87 -10.06
N VAL A 288 -8.07 -10.70 -9.44
CA VAL A 288 -9.18 -9.79 -9.69
C VAL A 288 -8.62 -8.49 -10.22
N ILE A 289 -8.96 -8.13 -11.45
CA ILE A 289 -8.50 -6.90 -12.09
C ILE A 289 -9.71 -6.03 -12.42
N ASP A 290 -9.76 -4.84 -11.80
CA ASP A 290 -10.79 -3.83 -12.03
C ASP A 290 -10.18 -2.64 -12.77
N ILE A 291 -10.50 -2.47 -14.04
CA ILE A 291 -10.03 -1.33 -14.83
C ILE A 291 -11.19 -0.34 -15.02
N ASN A 292 -11.14 0.73 -14.24
CA ASN A 292 -12.12 1.83 -14.21
C ASN A 292 -11.65 3.08 -14.96
N GLY A 293 -10.37 3.17 -15.32
CA GLY A 293 -9.81 4.31 -16.04
C GLY A 293 -8.36 4.10 -16.51
N GLY A 294 -7.73 5.18 -16.99
CA GLY A 294 -6.34 5.19 -17.45
C GLY A 294 -6.16 5.09 -18.97
N ASN A 295 -4.99 5.52 -19.45
CA ASN A 295 -4.60 5.52 -20.86
C ASN A 295 -3.63 4.36 -21.14
N MET A 296 -4.10 3.35 -21.87
CA MET A 296 -3.34 2.18 -22.28
C MET A 296 -2.79 2.40 -23.69
N GLN A 297 -1.56 2.90 -23.82
CA GLN A 297 -1.01 3.31 -25.12
C GLN A 297 -0.63 2.12 -26.03
N ASN A 298 -0.63 0.91 -25.48
CA ASN A 298 -0.41 -0.30 -26.26
C ASN A 298 -1.35 -1.39 -25.73
N LEU A 299 -2.20 -1.98 -26.57
CA LEU A 299 -3.27 -2.88 -26.08
C LEU A 299 -2.88 -4.36 -26.10
N SER A 300 -1.71 -4.73 -26.65
CA SER A 300 -1.16 -6.10 -26.59
C SER A 300 -0.52 -6.42 -25.22
N LEU A 301 -0.99 -5.76 -24.17
CA LEU A 301 -0.22 -5.53 -22.96
C LEU A 301 -0.72 -6.28 -21.73
N LEU A 302 -1.95 -6.80 -21.71
CA LEU A 302 -2.42 -7.61 -20.59
C LEU A 302 -1.92 -9.05 -20.75
N LYS A 303 -1.08 -9.48 -19.82
CA LYS A 303 -0.61 -10.86 -19.69
C LYS A 303 -1.12 -11.41 -18.37
N ILE A 304 -2.12 -12.25 -18.46
CA ILE A 304 -2.62 -13.04 -17.34
C ILE A 304 -2.05 -14.45 -17.55
N ALA A 305 -1.28 -14.94 -16.58
CA ALA A 305 -0.92 -16.35 -16.55
C ALA A 305 -1.96 -17.11 -15.75
N ASP A 306 -2.22 -18.35 -16.17
CA ASP A 306 -3.13 -19.30 -15.55
C ASP A 306 -4.59 -18.88 -15.48
N VAL A 307 -5.27 -19.11 -16.61
CA VAL A 307 -6.60 -19.71 -16.53
C VAL A 307 -6.45 -21.17 -16.95
N ILE A 308 -6.15 -22.03 -15.98
CA ILE A 308 -6.31 -23.47 -16.19
C ILE A 308 -7.79 -23.76 -15.99
N VAL A 309 -8.58 -23.62 -17.05
CA VAL A 309 -9.80 -24.45 -17.16
C VAL A 309 -9.29 -25.82 -17.57
N LYS A 310 -8.92 -26.67 -16.61
CA LYS A 310 -8.87 -28.10 -16.89
C LYS A 310 -10.31 -28.46 -17.24
N ALA A 311 -10.55 -28.82 -18.51
CA ALA A 311 -11.77 -29.56 -18.81
C ALA A 311 -11.75 -30.79 -17.90
N PRO A 312 -12.86 -31.15 -17.23
CA PRO A 312 -12.86 -32.32 -16.37
C PRO A 312 -12.36 -33.52 -17.19
N GLU A 313 -11.26 -34.14 -16.77
CA GLU A 313 -10.81 -35.37 -17.40
C GLU A 313 -11.86 -36.43 -17.11
N THR A 314 -12.40 -36.98 -18.19
CA THR A 314 -13.30 -38.13 -18.12
C THR A 314 -12.44 -39.37 -18.27
N ASP A 315 -12.64 -40.33 -17.39
CA ASP A 315 -11.99 -41.63 -17.53
C ASP A 315 -12.47 -42.34 -18.81
N GLU A 316 -11.92 -43.53 -19.10
CA GLU A 316 -12.31 -44.33 -20.28
C GLU A 316 -13.81 -44.73 -20.28
N LYS A 317 -14.55 -44.46 -19.19
CA LYS A 317 -15.98 -44.73 -19.03
C LYS A 317 -16.84 -43.46 -19.11
N GLY A 318 -16.25 -42.28 -19.24
CA GLY A 318 -16.97 -41.02 -19.28
C GLY A 318 -17.33 -40.45 -17.91
N GLU A 319 -16.76 -40.96 -16.83
CA GLU A 319 -16.96 -40.44 -15.47
C GLU A 319 -15.90 -39.38 -15.15
N THR A 320 -16.33 -38.26 -14.55
CA THR A 320 -15.42 -37.17 -14.15
C THR A 320 -14.53 -37.65 -13.00
N VAL A 321 -13.21 -37.62 -13.20
CA VAL A 321 -12.25 -37.96 -12.16
C VAL A 321 -12.16 -36.78 -11.18
N ASP A 322 -12.64 -36.97 -9.95
CA ASP A 322 -12.51 -35.99 -8.88
C ASP A 322 -11.09 -36.08 -8.29
N GLU A 323 -10.13 -35.38 -8.92
CA GLU A 323 -8.82 -35.17 -8.34
C GLU A 323 -8.96 -34.15 -7.19
N GLY A 324 -8.84 -34.63 -5.96
CA GLY A 324 -9.07 -33.85 -4.75
C GLY A 324 -8.39 -32.47 -4.73
N ASP A 325 -9.18 -31.45 -4.38
CA ASP A 325 -8.82 -30.05 -4.10
C ASP A 325 -8.19 -29.25 -5.27
N ASP A 326 -8.57 -29.53 -6.52
CA ASP A 326 -8.35 -28.62 -7.65
C ASP A 326 -9.40 -27.48 -7.63
N ARG A 327 -9.26 -26.51 -6.71
CA ARG A 327 -10.03 -25.26 -6.79
C ARG A 327 -9.70 -24.58 -8.10
N VAL A 328 -10.68 -24.48 -9.00
CA VAL A 328 -10.56 -23.83 -10.30
C VAL A 328 -9.88 -22.46 -10.14
N ASN A 329 -8.69 -22.31 -10.72
CA ASN A 329 -8.00 -21.03 -10.77
C ASN A 329 -8.71 -20.15 -11.80
N TYR A 330 -9.55 -19.23 -11.34
CA TYR A 330 -10.18 -18.23 -12.19
C TYR A 330 -9.54 -16.86 -11.97
N SER A 331 -9.32 -16.15 -13.08
CA SER A 331 -9.01 -14.72 -13.07
C SER A 331 -10.23 -13.95 -13.58
N VAL A 332 -10.64 -12.91 -12.86
CA VAL A 332 -11.76 -12.03 -13.23
C VAL A 332 -11.19 -10.70 -13.70
N VAL A 333 -11.64 -10.24 -14.86
CA VAL A 333 -11.34 -8.90 -15.36
C VAL A 333 -12.64 -8.14 -15.54
N ASN A 334 -12.86 -7.13 -14.69
CA ASN A 334 -13.96 -6.19 -14.83
C ASN A 334 -13.44 -4.93 -15.52
N ILE A 335 -14.16 -4.48 -16.55
CA ILE A 335 -13.75 -3.27 -17.25
C ILE A 335 -14.93 -2.31 -17.43
N ASN A 336 -14.77 -1.12 -16.84
CA ASN A 336 -15.83 -0.10 -16.67
C ASN A 336 -15.43 1.27 -17.26
N SER A 337 -14.45 1.31 -18.15
CA SER A 337 -14.01 2.59 -18.75
C SER A 337 -14.92 2.95 -19.94
N TYR A 338 -14.84 4.17 -20.49
CA TYR A 338 -15.66 4.62 -21.63
C TYR A 338 -14.85 5.12 -22.84
N ASP A 339 -13.57 5.44 -22.66
CA ASP A 339 -12.69 6.08 -23.66
C ASP A 339 -11.76 5.12 -24.46
N TRP A 340 -12.05 3.83 -24.51
CA TRP A 340 -11.14 2.77 -24.97
C TRP A 340 -11.82 1.92 -26.02
N ASP A 341 -11.03 1.38 -26.94
CA ASP A 341 -11.46 0.32 -27.85
C ASP A 341 -11.60 -0.99 -27.06
N VAL A 342 -12.69 -1.06 -26.30
CA VAL A 342 -13.09 -2.16 -25.42
C VAL A 342 -13.04 -3.48 -26.18
N ASP A 343 -13.55 -3.48 -27.40
CA ASP A 343 -13.69 -4.68 -28.22
C ASP A 343 -12.33 -5.22 -28.66
N THR A 344 -11.37 -4.35 -29.00
CA THR A 344 -9.99 -4.77 -29.28
C THR A 344 -9.29 -5.33 -28.04
N LEU A 345 -9.54 -4.76 -26.85
CA LEU A 345 -8.95 -5.28 -25.61
C LEU A 345 -9.55 -6.64 -25.26
N VAL A 346 -10.87 -6.77 -25.34
CA VAL A 346 -11.60 -7.99 -25.01
C VAL A 346 -11.21 -9.15 -25.92
N ARG A 347 -11.19 -8.96 -27.24
CA ARG A 347 -10.77 -10.01 -28.20
C ARG A 347 -9.37 -10.56 -27.92
N LYS A 348 -8.49 -9.77 -27.31
CA LYS A 348 -7.13 -10.20 -26.93
C LYS A 348 -7.11 -10.98 -25.62
N ILE A 349 -8.04 -10.70 -24.71
CA ILE A 349 -8.14 -11.34 -23.39
C ILE A 349 -8.94 -12.65 -23.46
N GLU A 350 -9.98 -12.72 -24.30
CA GLU A 350 -10.80 -13.93 -24.50
C GLU A 350 -9.95 -15.15 -24.91
N GLY A 351 -8.87 -14.93 -25.66
CA GLY A 351 -7.91 -15.98 -26.02
C GLY A 351 -7.04 -16.50 -24.87
N GLN A 352 -7.18 -15.95 -23.65
CA GLN A 352 -6.40 -16.32 -22.46
C GLN A 352 -7.25 -17.08 -21.41
N GLY A 353 -8.50 -17.45 -21.72
CA GLY A 353 -9.38 -18.21 -20.81
C GLY A 353 -10.05 -17.39 -19.69
N VAL A 354 -9.96 -16.06 -19.73
CA VAL A 354 -10.36 -15.17 -18.64
C VAL A 354 -11.87 -14.89 -18.63
N LEU A 355 -12.48 -14.82 -17.44
CA LEU A 355 -13.85 -14.34 -17.28
C LEU A 355 -13.88 -12.81 -17.38
N ILE A 356 -14.59 -12.28 -18.37
CA ILE A 356 -14.70 -10.85 -18.62
C ILE A 356 -16.11 -10.38 -18.27
N ASN A 357 -16.22 -9.38 -17.40
CA ASN A 357 -17.47 -8.68 -17.13
C ASN A 357 -17.41 -7.26 -17.72
N LYS A 358 -18.34 -6.95 -18.64
CA LYS A 358 -18.46 -5.65 -19.29
C LYS A 358 -19.66 -4.90 -18.73
N ASN A 359 -19.45 -3.68 -18.24
CA ASN A 359 -20.53 -2.73 -18.02
C ASN A 359 -20.34 -1.52 -18.96
N THR A 360 -20.99 -1.56 -20.12
CA THR A 360 -21.13 -0.39 -21.00
C THR A 360 -22.53 0.21 -20.82
N GLU A 361 -22.66 1.55 -20.78
CA GLU A 361 -23.99 2.18 -20.74
C GLU A 361 -24.82 1.75 -21.96
N GLY A 362 -26.06 1.33 -21.69
CA GLY A 362 -26.91 0.60 -22.64
C GLY A 362 -27.05 -0.85 -22.22
N GLY A 363 -27.52 -1.08 -20.99
CA GLY A 363 -27.54 -2.40 -20.37
C GLY A 363 -28.15 -3.47 -21.27
N GLN A 364 -27.29 -4.33 -21.81
CA GLN A 364 -27.56 -5.72 -22.17
C GLN A 364 -26.23 -6.46 -22.27
N GLY A 365 -26.17 -7.65 -21.68
CA GLY A 365 -25.21 -8.69 -22.03
C GLY A 365 -24.12 -8.96 -21.01
N ILE A 366 -24.43 -9.77 -19.98
CA ILE A 366 -23.51 -10.85 -19.65
C ILE A 366 -23.55 -11.76 -20.89
N GLU A 367 -22.53 -11.73 -21.74
CA GLU A 367 -22.31 -12.83 -22.68
C GLU A 367 -21.76 -14.01 -21.86
N THR A 368 -22.66 -14.74 -21.21
CA THR A 368 -22.37 -16.12 -20.79
C THR A 368 -22.24 -16.92 -22.09
N LEU A 369 -21.02 -17.33 -22.43
CA LEU A 369 -20.83 -18.54 -23.23
C LEU A 369 -21.52 -19.72 -22.51
N PRO A 370 -21.93 -20.77 -23.24
CA PRO A 370 -23.15 -21.54 -22.98
C PRO A 370 -23.28 -22.06 -21.55
N ALA A 371 -24.49 -21.97 -21.03
CA ALA A 371 -24.86 -22.32 -19.67
C ALA A 371 -24.43 -23.74 -19.28
N LEU A 372 -23.65 -23.84 -18.19
CA LEU A 372 -23.58 -25.02 -17.32
C LEU A 372 -24.85 -25.13 -16.45
N SER A 373 -26.03 -24.88 -17.03
CA SER A 373 -27.31 -24.99 -16.34
C SER A 373 -28.12 -26.16 -16.89
N GLU A 374 -27.65 -27.38 -16.72
CA GLU A 374 -28.47 -28.60 -16.84
C GLU A 374 -27.69 -29.83 -16.38
N THR A 375 -27.35 -29.91 -15.09
CA THR A 375 -27.16 -31.18 -14.34
C THR A 375 -26.83 -30.87 -12.89
N MET A 376 -27.83 -30.51 -12.10
CA MET A 376 -27.82 -30.84 -10.67
C MET A 376 -29.17 -31.49 -10.39
N GLY A 377 -29.20 -32.82 -10.51
CA GLY A 377 -30.28 -33.61 -9.96
C GLY A 377 -30.25 -33.45 -8.44
N GLU A 378 -31.43 -33.26 -7.84
CA GLU A 378 -31.63 -33.36 -6.40
C GLU A 378 -31.07 -34.70 -5.92
N THR A 379 -30.10 -34.64 -5.01
CA THR A 379 -29.76 -35.77 -4.15
C THR A 379 -29.95 -35.32 -2.71
N ASP A 380 -30.95 -35.90 -2.07
CA ASP A 380 -31.15 -35.89 -0.62
C ASP A 380 -29.89 -36.44 0.07
N ILE A 381 -29.32 -35.67 1.00
CA ILE A 381 -28.23 -36.11 1.87
C ILE A 381 -28.80 -36.19 3.29
N GLU A 382 -28.89 -37.41 3.83
CA GLU A 382 -29.13 -37.67 5.25
C GLU A 382 -27.93 -37.20 6.10
N PRO A 383 -28.14 -36.73 7.35
CA PRO A 383 -27.07 -36.26 8.20
C PRO A 383 -26.26 -37.42 8.79
N ASP A 384 -24.96 -37.45 8.52
CA ASP A 384 -23.99 -38.35 9.15
C ASP A 384 -23.62 -37.83 10.56
N GLU A 385 -24.06 -38.57 11.58
CA GLU A 385 -23.63 -38.42 12.97
C GLU A 385 -22.29 -39.12 13.21
N SER A 386 -21.16 -38.50 12.85
CA SER A 386 -19.85 -38.97 13.35
C SER A 386 -18.75 -37.90 13.30
N LEU A 387 -18.77 -36.96 14.25
CA LEU A 387 -17.60 -36.14 14.61
C LEU A 387 -17.22 -36.37 16.08
N PRO A 388 -15.95 -36.65 16.41
CA PRO A 388 -15.48 -36.63 17.79
C PRO A 388 -15.21 -35.19 18.26
N ASN A 389 -15.57 -34.94 19.53
CA ASN A 389 -15.48 -33.66 20.24
C ASN A 389 -14.08 -33.02 20.22
N GLU A 390 -14.01 -31.76 19.82
CA GLU A 390 -12.91 -30.84 20.11
C GLU A 390 -12.94 -30.42 21.59
N SER A 391 -12.18 -31.10 22.45
CA SER A 391 -11.92 -30.59 23.80
C SER A 391 -10.59 -31.00 24.44
N GLU A 392 -9.59 -31.43 23.68
CA GLU A 392 -8.24 -31.69 24.20
C GLU A 392 -7.21 -31.36 23.12
N GLN A 393 -6.73 -30.11 23.08
CA GLN A 393 -5.34 -29.72 22.74
C GLN A 393 -5.16 -28.22 23.01
N ILE A 394 -5.26 -27.82 24.28
CA ILE A 394 -4.73 -26.54 24.77
C ILE A 394 -3.90 -26.84 26.02
N GLU A 395 -2.70 -27.39 25.85
CA GLU A 395 -1.68 -27.34 26.90
C GLU A 395 -0.28 -27.73 26.41
N GLU A 396 0.30 -27.02 25.43
CA GLU A 396 1.77 -26.99 25.28
C GLU A 396 2.27 -25.85 24.37
N SER A 397 2.20 -24.60 24.85
CA SER A 397 2.99 -23.50 24.25
C SER A 397 3.26 -22.33 25.21
N LYS A 398 3.41 -22.63 26.51
CA LYS A 398 3.84 -21.64 27.53
C LYS A 398 5.33 -21.80 27.86
N GLU A 399 6.21 -21.69 26.87
CA GLU A 399 7.63 -21.44 27.13
C GLU A 399 8.30 -20.93 25.84
N ASN A 400 8.08 -19.65 25.53
CA ASN A 400 9.05 -18.73 24.91
C ASN A 400 8.36 -17.37 24.68
N GLY A 401 8.69 -16.42 25.54
CA GLY A 401 8.02 -15.13 25.63
C GLY A 401 8.26 -14.22 24.43
N ARG A 402 7.27 -14.13 23.53
CA ARG A 402 6.94 -12.93 22.73
C ARG A 402 5.44 -12.92 22.42
N GLY A 403 4.64 -12.38 23.33
CA GLY A 403 3.22 -12.15 23.10
C GLY A 403 3.00 -10.90 22.25
N TYR A 404 2.49 -11.06 21.04
CA TYR A 404 1.86 -9.96 20.29
C TYR A 404 0.40 -9.85 20.73
N PHE A 405 0.05 -8.75 21.38
CA PHE A 405 -1.34 -8.39 21.68
C PHE A 405 -2.10 -8.13 20.37
N LEU A 406 -2.99 -9.05 19.98
CA LEU A 406 -4.03 -8.79 18.98
C LEU A 406 -5.01 -7.76 19.55
N GLY A 407 -4.87 -6.52 19.09
CA GLY A 407 -5.64 -5.37 19.54
C GLY A 407 -7.09 -5.41 19.03
N THR A 408 -7.99 -5.94 19.84
CA THR A 408 -9.46 -5.81 19.69
C THR A 408 -9.97 -4.37 19.84
N LYS A 409 -9.10 -3.39 20.11
CA LYS A 409 -9.46 -1.96 20.33
C LYS A 409 -9.79 -1.16 19.05
N SER A 410 -9.37 -1.62 17.86
CA SER A 410 -9.61 -0.87 16.60
C SER A 410 -11.08 -0.91 16.15
N ARG A 411 -11.78 -2.02 16.41
CA ARG A 411 -13.19 -2.18 16.03
C ARG A 411 -14.12 -1.29 16.85
N THR A 412 -13.85 -1.09 18.14
CA THR A 412 -14.67 -0.23 19.01
C THR A 412 -14.58 1.25 18.63
N LEU A 413 -13.39 1.73 18.24
CA LEU A 413 -13.20 3.13 17.84
C LEU A 413 -13.90 3.42 16.51
N THR A 414 -13.83 2.49 15.55
CA THR A 414 -14.49 2.60 14.24
C THR A 414 -16.03 2.63 14.38
N VAL A 415 -16.59 1.81 15.27
CA VAL A 415 -18.04 1.79 15.55
C VAL A 415 -18.50 3.09 16.22
N ILE A 416 -17.71 3.68 17.13
CA ILE A 416 -18.05 4.96 17.78
C ILE A 416 -18.04 6.10 16.75
N THR A 417 -17.04 6.16 15.86
CA THR A 417 -16.98 7.18 14.81
C THR A 417 -18.14 7.07 13.82
N LEU A 418 -18.54 5.84 13.47
CA LEU A 418 -19.72 5.59 12.61
C LEU A 418 -21.01 6.06 13.29
N LEU A 419 -21.19 5.78 14.60
CA LEU A 419 -22.36 6.21 15.37
C LEU A 419 -22.45 7.74 15.51
N VAL A 420 -21.31 8.42 15.68
CA VAL A 420 -21.24 9.90 15.71
C VAL A 420 -21.61 10.49 14.35
N ALA A 421 -21.10 9.92 13.24
CA ALA A 421 -21.44 10.36 11.90
C ALA A 421 -22.93 10.20 11.58
N ILE A 422 -23.52 9.06 11.94
CA ILE A 422 -24.97 8.79 11.77
C ILE A 422 -25.81 9.78 12.59
N SER A 423 -25.37 10.09 13.82
CA SER A 423 -26.06 11.05 14.70
C SER A 423 -26.02 12.48 14.14
N ALA A 424 -24.89 12.90 13.57
CA ALA A 424 -24.76 14.22 12.95
C ALA A 424 -25.67 14.37 11.72
N VAL A 425 -25.73 13.33 10.86
CA VAL A 425 -26.63 13.31 9.69
C VAL A 425 -28.10 13.34 10.11
N ALA A 426 -28.48 12.59 11.15
CA ALA A 426 -29.84 12.60 11.68
C ALA A 426 -30.25 14.00 12.20
N ILE A 427 -29.36 14.71 12.90
CA ILE A 427 -29.61 16.08 13.38
C ILE A 427 -29.80 17.05 12.22
N VAL A 428 -29.01 16.95 11.16
CA VAL A 428 -29.16 17.80 9.95
C VAL A 428 -30.50 17.53 9.26
N ILE A 429 -30.88 16.26 9.09
CA ILE A 429 -32.16 15.88 8.47
C ILE A 429 -33.36 16.38 9.29
N LEU A 430 -33.30 16.23 10.62
CA LEU A 430 -34.37 16.70 11.51
C LEU A 430 -34.47 18.22 11.52
N SER A 431 -33.32 18.92 11.47
CA SER A 431 -33.27 20.39 11.38
C SER A 431 -33.83 20.88 10.05
N TYR A 432 -33.49 20.22 8.94
CA TYR A 432 -34.00 20.51 7.61
C TYR A 432 -35.52 20.32 7.53
N ARG A 433 -36.05 19.21 8.09
CA ARG A 433 -37.49 18.94 8.18
C ARG A 433 -38.24 19.96 9.05
N ALA A 434 -37.62 20.46 10.12
CA ALA A 434 -38.21 21.47 10.98
C ALA A 434 -38.32 22.85 10.29
N VAL A 435 -37.37 23.19 9.42
CA VAL A 435 -37.39 24.42 8.61
C VAL A 435 -38.44 24.35 7.50
N TYR A 436 -38.57 23.18 6.84
CA TYR A 436 -39.48 23.04 5.70
C TYR A 436 -40.95 22.80 6.08
N ARG A 437 -41.27 22.42 7.32
CA ARG A 437 -42.66 22.35 7.81
C ARG A 437 -43.27 23.70 8.21
N LYS A 438 -42.51 24.79 8.12
CA LYS A 438 -42.97 26.16 8.41
C LYS A 438 -43.18 27.02 7.16
N LYS A 439 -42.97 26.47 5.98
CA LYS A 439 -43.52 26.96 4.72
C LYS A 439 -44.72 26.09 4.37
#